data_AF-K2FCJ5-F1
#
_entry.id   AF-K2FCJ5-F1
#
_cell.length_a   1.000
_cell.length_b   1.000
_cell.length_c   1.000
_cell.angle_alpha   90.00
_cell.angle_beta   90.00
_cell.angle_gamma   90.00
#
_symmetry.space_group_name_H-M   'P 1'
#
loop_
_entity.id
_entity.type
_entity.pdbx_description
1 polymer ?
#
loop_
_entity_poly.entity_id
_entity_poly.type
_entity_poly.pdbx_seq_one_letter_code
_entity_poly.pdbx_strand_id
1 'polypeptide(L)'
;MNTEDTQNKSKEHWFIIWDKKFTVWEENELWLIFEMLNWDSEVSSILHWNIIMELDEELMNIIKTYKGLINCLKSLNEKNSFLLLFKISDTLSDIVQDSRELWEILAKISEEWNKLRLIKQMRNRWLTRLITSSQDLLHIIEWVYDAAEKQTLDILWSETIRWLFTSPQDVYDVLHYLNDENKDYLMDIIWLYEISKKIRSWEDFLLMLKWISCNKVNEFLSLYSKRMIKEYFKTDREFTIFLMKLSDRKEKIFLNYMWINIK
;
A
#
# COMPACT_ATOMS: atom_id res chain seq x y z
N MET A 1 52.62 -2.41 -10.91
CA MET A 1 51.53 -3.29 -10.44
C MET A 1 51.06 -2.75 -9.10
N ASN A 2 50.06 -1.87 -9.11
CA ASN A 2 49.34 -1.44 -7.91
C ASN A 2 47.96 -2.09 -7.99
N THR A 3 47.85 -3.31 -7.47
CA THR A 3 46.58 -3.99 -7.30
C THR A 3 45.94 -3.48 -6.02
N GLU A 4 44.90 -2.66 -6.21
CA GLU A 4 43.59 -2.83 -5.56
C GLU A 4 43.62 -3.53 -4.20
N ASP A 5 43.94 -2.77 -3.15
CA ASP A 5 43.73 -3.17 -1.76
C ASP A 5 43.06 -2.03 -0.96
N THR A 6 42.13 -1.31 -1.60
CA THR A 6 41.09 -0.57 -0.89
C THR A 6 40.01 -1.56 -0.46
N GLN A 7 40.39 -2.44 0.47
CA GLN A 7 39.45 -3.24 1.24
C GLN A 7 38.50 -2.30 1.99
N ASN A 8 37.23 -2.60 1.79
CA ASN A 8 36.04 -2.03 2.41
C ASN A 8 36.17 -2.02 3.94
N LYS A 9 36.84 -1.03 4.54
CA LYS A 9 36.84 -0.84 5.99
C LYS A 9 35.43 -0.42 6.39
N SER A 10 34.69 -1.31 7.04
CA SER A 10 33.43 -0.94 7.70
C SER A 10 33.72 0.24 8.64
N LYS A 11 33.02 1.36 8.41
CA LYS A 11 33.13 2.54 9.27
C LYS A 11 32.56 2.13 10.63
N GLU A 12 33.32 2.38 11.69
CA GLU A 12 32.87 2.13 13.06
C GLU A 12 31.92 3.26 13.48
N HIS A 13 30.74 2.90 13.97
CA HIS A 13 29.75 3.82 14.53
C HIS A 13 29.65 3.60 16.03
N TRP A 14 29.20 4.60 16.78
CA TRP A 14 29.16 4.52 18.24
C TRP A 14 27.97 5.28 18.83
N PHE A 15 27.56 4.87 20.02
CA PHE A 15 26.50 5.48 20.81
C PHE A 15 26.82 5.36 22.31
N ILE A 16 26.13 6.14 23.16
CA ILE A 16 26.34 6.14 24.61
C ILE A 16 25.08 5.66 25.34
N ILE A 17 25.27 4.75 26.31
CA ILE A 17 24.22 4.35 27.27
C ILE A 17 24.80 4.49 28.68
N TRP A 18 24.13 5.25 29.56
CA TRP A 18 24.51 5.44 30.97
C TRP A 18 26.03 5.68 31.17
N ASP A 19 26.60 6.59 30.38
CA ASP A 19 28.02 6.99 30.40
C ASP A 19 29.03 5.99 29.80
N LYS A 20 28.57 4.87 29.22
CA LYS A 20 29.44 3.92 28.51
C LYS A 20 29.28 4.06 27.00
N LYS A 21 30.42 4.13 26.31
CA LYS A 21 30.49 4.11 24.85
C LYS A 21 30.41 2.68 24.33
N PHE A 22 29.53 2.46 23.37
CA PHE A 22 29.37 1.21 22.63
C PHE A 22 29.61 1.47 21.14
N THR A 23 29.95 0.41 20.41
CA THR A 23 30.25 0.47 18.98
C THR A 23 29.36 -0.49 18.21
N VAL A 24 29.09 -0.15 16.95
CA VAL A 24 28.32 -0.97 16.03
C VAL A 24 28.90 -0.78 14.62
N TRP A 25 29.08 -1.88 13.90
CA TRP A 25 29.69 -1.89 12.58
C TRP A 25 28.67 -2.23 11.48
N GLU A 26 27.69 -3.07 11.78
CA GLU A 26 26.70 -3.53 10.80
C GLU A 26 25.28 -3.74 11.36
N GLU A 27 24.31 -3.87 10.45
CA GLU A 27 22.89 -4.03 10.77
C GLU A 27 22.56 -5.26 11.64
N ASN A 28 23.30 -6.38 11.50
CA ASN A 28 23.07 -7.57 12.33
C ASN A 28 23.41 -7.29 13.80
N GLU A 29 24.50 -6.57 14.04
CA GLU A 29 24.93 -6.20 15.40
C GLU A 29 23.96 -5.20 16.01
N LEU A 30 23.51 -4.20 15.24
CA LEU A 30 22.49 -3.26 15.71
C LEU A 30 21.20 -3.98 16.12
N TRP A 31 20.75 -4.94 15.29
CA TRP A 31 19.59 -5.76 15.61
C TRP A 31 19.80 -6.58 16.89
N LEU A 32 20.93 -7.27 17.04
CA LEU A 32 21.25 -8.05 18.26
C LEU A 32 21.29 -7.16 19.50
N ILE A 33 21.82 -5.93 19.39
CA ILE A 33 21.80 -4.95 20.48
C ILE A 33 20.35 -4.62 20.87
N PHE A 34 19.48 -4.32 19.89
CA PHE A 34 18.07 -4.08 20.19
C PHE A 34 17.39 -5.29 20.83
N GLU A 35 17.65 -6.50 20.34
CA GLU A 35 17.08 -7.73 20.89
C GLU A 35 17.56 -8.00 22.32
N MET A 36 18.86 -7.89 22.59
CA MET A 36 19.44 -8.09 23.93
C MET A 36 18.91 -7.09 24.96
N LEU A 37 18.57 -5.88 24.52
CA LEU A 37 18.00 -4.85 25.37
C LEU A 37 16.50 -4.99 25.56
N ASN A 38 15.84 -5.97 24.94
CA ASN A 38 14.39 -6.18 24.98
C ASN A 38 13.96 -7.10 26.14
N TRP A 39 14.25 -6.71 27.39
CA TRP A 39 13.95 -7.51 28.59
C TRP A 39 12.88 -6.88 29.50
N ASP A 40 12.70 -5.56 29.44
CA ASP A 40 11.65 -4.82 30.14
C ASP A 40 11.04 -3.75 29.23
N SER A 41 9.72 -3.73 29.04
CA SER A 41 9.11 -2.87 28.01
C SER A 41 9.36 -1.37 28.19
N GLU A 42 9.41 -0.87 29.43
CA GLU A 42 9.60 0.56 29.69
C GLU A 42 11.07 0.94 29.50
N VAL A 43 11.98 0.18 30.10
CA VAL A 43 13.42 0.43 30.02
C VAL A 43 13.92 0.22 28.58
N SER A 44 13.49 -0.86 27.92
CA SER A 44 13.85 -1.16 26.52
C SER A 44 13.45 0.00 25.61
N SER A 45 12.23 0.53 25.79
CA SER A 45 11.74 1.64 24.97
C SER A 45 12.64 2.87 25.09
N ILE A 46 13.13 3.19 26.29
CA ILE A 46 14.01 4.36 26.52
C ILE A 46 15.39 4.10 25.94
N LEU A 47 15.95 2.89 26.15
CA LEU A 47 17.28 2.53 25.65
C LEU A 47 17.34 2.49 24.13
N HIS A 48 16.36 1.86 23.48
CA HIS A 48 16.25 1.85 22.02
C HIS A 48 16.11 3.27 21.45
N TRP A 49 15.29 4.12 22.08
CA TRP A 49 15.15 5.51 21.69
C TRP A 49 16.49 6.25 21.77
N ASN A 50 17.22 6.10 22.88
CA ASN A 50 18.55 6.70 23.05
C ASN A 50 19.52 6.24 21.96
N ILE A 51 19.59 4.93 21.66
CA ILE A 51 20.47 4.39 20.62
C ILE A 51 20.13 4.99 19.25
N ILE A 52 18.85 5.02 18.88
CA ILE A 52 18.40 5.57 17.60
C ILE A 52 18.75 7.06 17.50
N MET A 53 18.60 7.80 18.59
CA MET A 53 18.92 9.24 18.64
C MET A 53 20.42 9.54 18.63
N GLU A 54 21.25 8.72 19.27
CA GLU A 54 22.70 8.87 19.28
C GLU A 54 23.32 8.48 17.94
N LEU A 55 22.81 7.44 17.28
CA LEU A 55 23.28 7.04 15.95
C LEU A 55 22.77 7.98 14.85
N ASP A 56 21.56 8.50 14.97
CA ASP A 56 20.96 9.50 14.06
C ASP A 56 21.23 9.23 12.56
N GLU A 57 21.94 10.12 11.87
CA GLU A 57 22.26 10.01 10.44
C GLU A 57 23.15 8.80 10.11
N GLU A 58 23.93 8.30 11.07
CA GLU A 58 24.77 7.12 10.88
C GLU A 58 23.94 5.85 10.72
N LEU A 59 22.67 5.83 11.13
CA LEU A 59 21.76 4.70 10.90
C LEU A 59 21.63 4.36 9.41
N MET A 60 21.67 5.37 8.53
CA MET A 60 21.63 5.17 7.08
C MET A 60 22.87 4.44 6.54
N ASN A 61 24.00 4.54 7.25
CA ASN A 61 25.23 3.82 6.92
C ASN A 61 25.28 2.41 7.53
N ILE A 62 24.47 2.14 8.55
CA ILE A 62 24.43 0.85 9.26
C ILE A 62 23.39 -0.07 8.62
N ILE A 63 22.16 0.40 8.45
CA ILE A 63 21.03 -0.36 7.92
C ILE A 63 21.02 -0.21 6.40
N LYS A 64 21.45 -1.27 5.70
CA LYS A 64 21.63 -1.24 4.24
C LYS A 64 20.70 -2.18 3.51
N THR A 65 20.13 -3.17 4.20
CA THR A 65 19.27 -4.17 3.57
C THR A 65 17.90 -4.20 4.19
N TYR A 66 16.91 -4.59 3.37
CA TYR A 66 15.55 -4.81 3.82
C TYR A 66 15.48 -5.79 5.01
N LYS A 67 16.24 -6.88 4.93
CA LYS A 67 16.29 -7.89 6.00
C LYS A 67 16.83 -7.30 7.31
N GLY A 68 17.89 -6.51 7.24
CA GLY A 68 18.46 -5.81 8.40
C GLY A 68 17.46 -4.86 9.04
N LEU A 69 16.77 -4.07 8.22
CA LEU A 69 15.69 -3.17 8.67
C LEU A 69 14.58 -3.95 9.39
N ILE A 70 14.01 -4.98 8.75
CA ILE A 70 12.91 -5.76 9.34
C ILE A 70 13.32 -6.44 10.65
N ASN A 71 14.55 -6.96 10.73
CA ASN A 71 15.06 -7.52 11.98
C ASN A 71 15.10 -6.47 13.09
N CYS A 72 15.61 -5.27 12.81
CA CYS A 72 15.59 -4.17 13.78
C CYS A 72 14.16 -3.84 14.22
N LEU A 73 13.23 -3.66 13.27
CA LEU A 73 11.82 -3.32 13.56
C LEU A 73 11.11 -4.39 14.42
N LYS A 74 11.47 -5.67 14.29
CA LYS A 74 10.90 -6.75 15.12
C LYS A 74 11.29 -6.63 16.60
N SER A 75 12.45 -6.05 16.90
CA SER A 75 12.94 -5.87 18.27
C SER A 75 12.48 -4.56 18.91
N LEU A 76 11.83 -3.67 18.16
CA LEU A 76 11.42 -2.35 18.59
C LEU A 76 9.91 -2.29 18.84
N ASN A 77 9.49 -1.49 19.81
CA ASN A 77 8.08 -1.10 19.93
C ASN A 77 7.67 -0.15 18.79
N GLU A 78 6.38 0.15 18.66
CA GLU A 78 5.86 0.98 17.56
C GLU A 78 6.53 2.36 17.49
N LYS A 79 6.64 3.05 18.63
CA LYS A 79 7.19 4.42 18.68
C LYS A 79 8.63 4.45 18.17
N ASN A 80 9.45 3.49 18.59
CA ASN A 80 10.85 3.40 18.17
C ASN A 80 11.00 2.85 16.76
N SER A 81 10.12 1.93 16.33
CA SER A 81 10.04 1.48 14.94
C SER A 81 9.77 2.65 13.99
N PHE A 82 8.79 3.50 14.32
CA PHE A 82 8.50 4.68 13.52
C PHE A 82 9.65 5.70 13.55
N LEU A 83 10.28 5.91 14.71
CA LEU A 83 11.44 6.79 14.81
C LEU A 83 12.60 6.29 13.93
N LEU A 84 12.89 4.99 13.96
CA LEU A 84 13.93 4.38 13.13
C LEU A 84 13.63 4.62 11.65
N LEU A 85 12.42 4.28 11.20
CA LEU A 85 11.97 4.50 9.82
C LEU A 85 12.09 5.97 9.39
N PHE A 86 11.77 6.89 10.30
CA PHE A 86 11.90 8.32 10.05
C PHE A 86 13.37 8.75 9.92
N LYS A 87 14.29 8.18 10.71
CA LYS A 87 15.73 8.48 10.66
C LYS A 87 16.40 7.96 9.39
N ILE A 88 15.94 6.84 8.86
CA ILE A 88 16.48 6.26 7.62
C ILE A 88 15.66 6.62 6.38
N SER A 89 14.72 7.57 6.46
CA SER A 89 13.74 7.80 5.41
C SER A 89 14.35 8.09 4.03
N ASP A 90 15.52 8.72 4.03
CA ASP A 90 16.23 9.11 2.81
C ASP A 90 16.91 7.94 2.11
N THR A 91 17.26 6.86 2.83
CA THR A 91 17.80 5.62 2.26
C THR A 91 16.78 4.50 2.14
N LEU A 92 15.54 4.70 2.60
CA LEU A 92 14.48 3.70 2.45
C LEU A 92 14.27 3.30 0.98
N SER A 93 14.45 4.22 0.03
CA SER A 93 14.35 3.89 -1.39
C SER A 93 15.44 2.93 -1.88
N ASP A 94 16.59 2.89 -1.21
CA ASP A 94 17.68 1.97 -1.55
C ASP A 94 17.56 0.64 -0.80
N ILE A 95 16.83 0.64 0.31
CA ILE A 95 16.58 -0.55 1.14
C ILE A 95 15.38 -1.34 0.61
N VAL A 96 14.29 -0.65 0.27
CA VAL A 96 12.99 -1.23 -0.10
C VAL A 96 12.84 -1.22 -1.62
N GLN A 97 12.78 -2.42 -2.18
CA GLN A 97 12.88 -2.70 -3.62
C GLN A 97 11.53 -2.98 -4.27
N ASP A 98 10.53 -3.47 -3.53
CA ASP A 98 9.20 -3.75 -4.07
C ASP A 98 8.04 -3.36 -3.14
N SER A 99 6.82 -3.44 -3.68
CA SER A 99 5.58 -3.06 -2.98
C SER A 99 5.26 -3.94 -1.77
N ARG A 100 5.71 -5.20 -1.75
CA ARG A 100 5.48 -6.16 -0.65
C ARG A 100 6.39 -5.85 0.54
N GLU A 101 7.62 -5.44 0.26
CA GLU A 101 8.54 -4.96 1.30
C GLU A 101 7.99 -3.71 1.99
N LEU A 102 7.41 -2.78 1.22
CA LEU A 102 6.72 -1.63 1.79
C LEU A 102 5.47 -2.04 2.60
N TRP A 103 4.68 -2.99 2.11
CA TRP A 103 3.53 -3.57 2.83
C TRP A 103 3.93 -4.11 4.20
N GLU A 104 5.02 -4.87 4.30
CA GLU A 104 5.47 -5.43 5.59
C GLU A 104 5.89 -4.32 6.57
N ILE A 105 6.50 -3.25 6.07
CA ILE A 105 6.87 -2.08 6.89
C ILE A 105 5.61 -1.33 7.37
N LEU A 106 4.64 -1.08 6.48
CA LEU A 106 3.39 -0.41 6.83
C LEU A 106 2.59 -1.21 7.85
N ALA A 107 2.59 -2.54 7.76
CA ALA A 107 1.95 -3.44 8.71
C ALA A 107 2.51 -3.34 10.14
N LYS A 108 3.72 -2.81 10.32
CA LYS A 108 4.35 -2.59 11.63
C LYS A 108 3.97 -1.27 12.30
N ILE A 109 3.34 -0.37 11.56
CA ILE A 109 2.88 0.92 12.06
C ILE A 109 1.39 0.78 12.35
N SER A 110 0.93 1.07 13.57
CA SER A 110 -0.49 0.96 13.90
C SER A 110 -1.23 2.26 13.56
N GLU A 111 -0.59 3.40 13.83
CA GLU A 111 -1.16 4.73 13.60
C GLU A 111 -1.21 5.12 12.11
N GLU A 112 -2.42 5.35 11.58
CA GLU A 112 -2.63 5.75 10.17
C GLU A 112 -1.89 7.03 9.77
N TRP A 113 -1.80 8.00 10.70
CA TRP A 113 -1.08 9.24 10.45
C TRP A 113 0.42 9.00 10.23
N ASN A 114 1.00 8.03 10.93
CA ASN A 114 2.41 7.66 10.78
C ASN A 114 2.66 6.93 9.46
N LYS A 115 1.76 6.03 9.04
CA LYS A 115 1.80 5.40 7.70
C LYS A 115 1.78 6.44 6.60
N LEU A 116 0.82 7.38 6.68
CA LEU A 116 0.70 8.46 5.72
C LEU A 116 1.93 9.37 5.71
N ARG A 117 2.50 9.69 6.87
CA ARG A 117 3.72 10.49 6.97
C ARG A 117 4.90 9.78 6.29
N LEU A 118 5.04 8.47 6.50
CA LEU A 118 6.04 7.67 5.82
C LEU A 118 5.85 7.72 4.30
N ILE A 119 4.63 7.43 3.81
CA ILE A 119 4.28 7.49 2.37
C ILE A 119 4.57 8.87 1.77
N LYS A 120 4.25 9.95 2.48
CA LYS A 120 4.57 11.33 2.05
C LYS A 120 6.07 11.58 1.93
N GLN A 121 6.88 11.01 2.82
CA GLN A 121 8.34 11.11 2.73
C GLN A 121 8.91 10.37 1.53
N MET A 122 8.26 9.27 1.10
CA MET A 122 8.70 8.50 -0.07
C MET A 122 8.62 9.32 -1.37
N ARG A 123 7.69 10.28 -1.42
CA ARG A 123 7.35 11.09 -2.60
C ARG A 123 6.87 10.24 -3.79
N ASN A 124 6.27 10.91 -4.78
CA ASN A 124 5.75 10.26 -5.98
C ASN A 124 6.80 9.38 -6.68
N ARG A 125 7.99 9.93 -6.96
CA ARG A 125 9.02 9.27 -7.79
C ARG A 125 9.40 7.86 -7.30
N TRP A 126 9.52 7.68 -5.99
CA TRP A 126 9.87 6.37 -5.44
C TRP A 126 8.65 5.44 -5.42
N LEU A 127 7.49 5.94 -5.00
CA LEU A 127 6.25 5.14 -4.99
C LEU A 127 5.88 4.63 -6.38
N THR A 128 6.03 5.45 -7.43
CA THR A 128 5.77 5.03 -8.83
C THR A 128 6.77 3.97 -9.33
N ARG A 129 7.93 3.84 -8.69
CA ARG A 129 8.88 2.76 -9.00
C ARG A 129 8.46 1.45 -8.34
N LEU A 130 7.87 1.51 -7.15
CA LEU A 130 7.36 0.35 -6.43
C LEU A 130 6.01 -0.13 -6.97
N ILE A 131 5.17 0.81 -7.42
CA ILE A 131 3.82 0.54 -7.89
C ILE A 131 3.78 0.56 -9.41
N THR A 132 3.89 -0.63 -9.99
CA THR A 132 3.88 -0.82 -11.44
C THR A 132 2.64 -1.54 -11.95
N SER A 133 1.85 -2.10 -11.03
CA SER A 133 0.61 -2.83 -11.29
C SER A 133 -0.48 -2.52 -10.27
N SER A 134 -1.72 -2.91 -10.55
CA SER A 134 -2.82 -2.85 -9.59
C SER A 134 -2.55 -3.68 -8.32
N GLN A 135 -1.84 -4.81 -8.45
CA GLN A 135 -1.47 -5.66 -7.33
C GLN A 135 -0.48 -4.94 -6.40
N ASP A 136 0.46 -4.18 -6.95
CA ASP A 136 1.38 -3.37 -6.14
C ASP A 136 0.65 -2.27 -5.38
N LEU A 137 -0.34 -1.64 -6.01
CA LEU A 137 -1.18 -0.64 -5.36
C LEU A 137 -1.98 -1.29 -4.23
N LEU A 138 -2.51 -2.48 -4.47
CA LEU A 138 -3.27 -3.23 -3.48
C LEU A 138 -2.45 -3.50 -2.21
N HIS A 139 -1.18 -3.89 -2.34
CA HIS A 139 -0.29 -4.10 -1.19
C HIS A 139 -0.16 -2.85 -0.30
N ILE A 140 -0.32 -1.64 -0.86
CA ILE A 140 -0.25 -0.42 -0.06
C ILE A 140 -1.63 -0.05 0.49
N ILE A 141 -2.66 -0.09 -0.36
CA ILE A 141 -4.04 0.28 0.01
C ILE A 141 -4.60 -0.65 1.11
N GLU A 142 -4.22 -1.92 1.13
CA GLU A 142 -4.64 -2.86 2.19
C GLU A 142 -4.25 -2.39 3.60
N TRP A 143 -3.19 -1.58 3.73
CA TRP A 143 -2.67 -1.11 5.03
C TRP A 143 -2.91 0.36 5.32
N VAL A 144 -3.47 1.14 4.39
CA VAL A 144 -3.82 2.54 4.64
C VAL A 144 -5.32 2.69 4.60
N TYR A 145 -5.89 3.36 5.60
CA TYR A 145 -7.34 3.49 5.74
C TYR A 145 -7.81 4.95 5.74
N ASP A 146 -9.12 5.12 5.55
CA ASP A 146 -9.81 6.41 5.68
C ASP A 146 -9.21 7.51 4.79
N ALA A 147 -8.77 8.61 5.40
CA ALA A 147 -8.18 9.75 4.67
C ALA A 147 -6.78 9.45 4.11
N ALA A 148 -6.10 8.38 4.59
CA ALA A 148 -4.78 7.99 4.09
C ALA A 148 -4.88 7.31 2.73
N GLU A 149 -5.97 6.59 2.44
CA GLU A 149 -6.25 6.00 1.12
C GLU A 149 -6.21 7.07 0.02
N LYS A 150 -7.07 8.10 0.14
CA LYS A 150 -7.14 9.20 -0.82
C LYS A 150 -5.82 9.91 -1.01
N GLN A 151 -5.14 10.23 0.10
CA GLN A 151 -3.86 10.94 0.02
C GLN A 151 -2.77 10.07 -0.62
N THR A 152 -2.81 8.75 -0.45
CA THR A 152 -1.90 7.83 -1.15
C THR A 152 -2.16 7.85 -2.65
N LEU A 153 -3.42 7.81 -3.07
CA LEU A 153 -3.80 7.97 -4.47
C LEU A 153 -3.37 9.34 -5.04
N ASP A 154 -3.56 10.42 -4.27
CA ASP A 154 -3.13 11.77 -4.64
C ASP A 154 -1.62 11.87 -4.84
N ILE A 155 -0.82 11.16 -4.03
CA ILE A 155 0.63 11.14 -4.16
C ILE A 155 1.07 10.43 -5.43
N LEU A 156 0.40 9.34 -5.84
CA LEU A 156 0.74 8.59 -7.06
C LEU A 156 0.43 9.31 -8.38
N TRP A 157 -0.46 10.31 -8.30
CA TRP A 157 -1.04 11.04 -9.42
C TRP A 157 -1.98 10.20 -10.27
N SER A 158 -3.04 10.85 -10.75
CA SER A 158 -4.08 10.22 -11.55
C SER A 158 -3.54 9.54 -12.81
N GLU A 159 -2.51 10.11 -13.43
CA GLU A 159 -1.95 9.56 -14.66
C GLU A 159 -1.29 8.20 -14.42
N THR A 160 -0.47 8.05 -13.39
CA THR A 160 0.13 6.75 -13.04
C THR A 160 -0.94 5.73 -12.71
N ILE A 161 -1.93 6.11 -11.88
CA ILE A 161 -3.01 5.22 -11.44
C ILE A 161 -3.77 4.62 -12.61
N ARG A 162 -4.06 5.41 -13.66
CA ARG A 162 -4.79 4.93 -14.84
C ARG A 162 -4.12 3.74 -15.52
N TRP A 163 -2.79 3.72 -15.56
CA TRP A 163 -2.02 2.68 -16.23
C TRP A 163 -1.92 1.39 -15.42
N LEU A 164 -2.26 1.40 -14.13
CA LEU A 164 -2.21 0.22 -13.26
C LEU A 164 -3.34 -0.78 -13.55
N PHE A 165 -4.46 -0.30 -14.10
CA PHE A 165 -5.66 -1.10 -14.30
C PHE A 165 -5.78 -1.55 -15.75
N THR A 166 -5.60 -2.84 -15.97
CA THR A 166 -5.68 -3.47 -17.28
C THR A 166 -6.87 -4.40 -17.43
N SER A 167 -7.56 -4.76 -16.35
CA SER A 167 -8.72 -5.65 -16.36
C SER A 167 -9.80 -5.22 -15.36
N PRO A 168 -11.04 -5.70 -15.50
CA PRO A 168 -12.08 -5.51 -14.48
C PRO A 168 -11.70 -6.12 -13.12
N GLN A 169 -10.94 -7.22 -13.13
CA GLN A 169 -10.45 -7.87 -11.91
C GLN A 169 -9.49 -6.94 -11.14
N ASP A 170 -8.59 -6.25 -11.85
CA ASP A 170 -7.65 -5.30 -11.25
C ASP A 170 -8.40 -4.20 -10.48
N VAL A 171 -9.47 -3.67 -11.07
CA VAL A 171 -10.29 -2.62 -10.46
C VAL A 171 -11.04 -3.17 -9.25
N TYR A 172 -11.64 -4.36 -9.39
CA TYR A 172 -12.32 -5.06 -8.31
C TYR A 172 -11.42 -5.23 -7.09
N ASP A 173 -10.19 -5.73 -7.30
CA ASP A 173 -9.29 -6.08 -6.21
C ASP A 173 -8.93 -4.85 -5.38
N VAL A 174 -8.70 -3.69 -6.01
CA VAL A 174 -8.42 -2.44 -5.29
C VAL A 174 -9.69 -1.84 -4.66
N LEU A 175 -10.81 -1.78 -5.38
CA LEU A 175 -12.06 -1.23 -4.84
C LEU A 175 -12.57 -2.01 -3.62
N HIS A 176 -12.23 -3.29 -3.49
CA HIS A 176 -12.60 -4.11 -2.35
C HIS A 176 -12.17 -3.52 -1.00
N TYR A 177 -11.00 -2.88 -0.96
CA TYR A 177 -10.38 -2.35 0.26
C TYR A 177 -10.67 -0.88 0.52
N LEU A 178 -11.23 -0.16 -0.45
CA LEU A 178 -11.54 1.25 -0.31
C LEU A 178 -12.92 1.48 0.33
N ASN A 179 -13.05 2.56 1.10
CA ASN A 179 -14.37 3.04 1.52
C ASN A 179 -15.15 3.66 0.34
N ASP A 180 -16.46 3.93 0.52
CA ASP A 180 -17.33 4.40 -0.56
C ASP A 180 -16.92 5.76 -1.17
N GLU A 181 -16.39 6.68 -0.37
CA GLU A 181 -15.89 7.98 -0.89
C GLU A 181 -14.64 7.77 -1.76
N ASN A 182 -13.72 6.93 -1.32
CA ASN A 182 -12.47 6.66 -2.03
C ASN A 182 -12.66 5.75 -3.23
N LYS A 183 -13.68 4.88 -3.23
CA LYS A 183 -14.14 4.18 -4.43
C LYS A 183 -14.60 5.16 -5.49
N ASP A 184 -15.44 6.13 -5.14
CA ASP A 184 -15.90 7.16 -6.09
C ASP A 184 -14.72 7.94 -6.66
N TYR A 185 -13.78 8.33 -5.79
CA TYR A 185 -12.57 9.02 -6.20
C TYR A 185 -11.70 8.21 -7.17
N LEU A 186 -11.46 6.92 -6.89
CA LEU A 186 -10.70 6.06 -7.80
C LEU A 186 -11.44 5.89 -9.14
N MET A 187 -12.77 5.75 -9.10
CA MET A 187 -13.60 5.61 -10.30
C MET A 187 -13.55 6.86 -11.20
N ASP A 188 -13.40 8.06 -10.62
CA ASP A 188 -13.21 9.31 -11.36
C ASP A 188 -11.82 9.42 -12.02
N ILE A 189 -10.83 8.74 -11.45
CA ILE A 189 -9.46 8.75 -11.97
C ILE A 189 -9.28 7.76 -13.11
N ILE A 190 -9.77 6.53 -12.93
CA ILE A 190 -9.57 5.44 -13.90
C ILE A 190 -10.36 5.69 -15.18
N TRP A 191 -9.86 5.19 -16.30
CA TRP A 191 -10.60 5.22 -17.56
C TRP A 191 -11.69 4.16 -17.58
N LEU A 192 -12.79 4.42 -16.86
CA LEU A 192 -13.90 3.47 -16.72
C LEU A 192 -14.42 2.99 -18.08
N TYR A 193 -14.46 3.87 -19.08
CA TYR A 193 -14.81 3.51 -20.45
C TYR A 193 -13.84 2.51 -21.11
N GLU A 194 -12.53 2.60 -20.83
CA GLU A 194 -11.57 1.64 -21.37
C GLU A 194 -11.62 0.30 -20.63
N ILE A 195 -11.87 0.32 -19.32
CA ILE A 195 -12.12 -0.90 -18.53
C ILE A 195 -13.42 -1.58 -18.98
N SER A 196 -14.46 -0.80 -19.27
CA SER A 196 -15.78 -1.33 -19.66
C SER A 196 -15.71 -2.14 -20.97
N LYS A 197 -14.84 -1.74 -21.92
CA LYS A 197 -14.57 -2.49 -23.16
C LYS A 197 -13.96 -3.87 -22.93
N LYS A 198 -13.35 -4.10 -21.75
CA LYS A 198 -12.71 -5.38 -21.40
C LYS A 198 -13.65 -6.35 -20.69
N ILE A 199 -14.86 -5.92 -20.35
CA ILE A 199 -15.91 -6.78 -19.78
C ILE A 199 -16.47 -7.68 -20.87
N ARG A 200 -16.25 -8.99 -20.73
CA ARG A 200 -16.65 -9.99 -21.74
C ARG A 200 -17.71 -10.97 -21.25
N SER A 201 -17.95 -11.02 -19.95
CA SER A 201 -18.94 -11.92 -19.35
C SER A 201 -19.76 -11.24 -18.26
N TRP A 202 -20.81 -11.92 -17.80
CA TRP A 202 -21.61 -11.43 -16.69
C TRP A 202 -20.81 -11.44 -15.37
N GLU A 203 -19.82 -12.32 -15.23
CA GLU A 203 -18.91 -12.35 -14.07
C GLU A 203 -18.07 -11.08 -14.00
N ASP A 204 -17.43 -10.67 -15.10
CA ASP A 204 -16.67 -9.41 -15.19
C ASP A 204 -17.58 -8.22 -14.85
N PHE A 205 -18.79 -8.22 -15.39
CA PHE A 205 -19.77 -7.17 -15.16
C PHE A 205 -20.21 -7.12 -13.69
N LEU A 206 -20.36 -8.28 -13.06
CA LEU A 206 -20.67 -8.40 -11.65
C LEU A 206 -19.54 -7.87 -10.77
N LEU A 207 -18.27 -8.18 -11.08
CA LEU A 207 -17.12 -7.71 -10.31
C LEU A 207 -17.16 -6.18 -10.18
N MET A 208 -17.36 -5.48 -11.30
CA MET A 208 -17.48 -4.03 -11.32
C MET A 208 -18.70 -3.56 -10.53
N LEU A 209 -19.90 -4.05 -10.87
CA LEU A 209 -21.15 -3.56 -10.26
C LEU A 209 -21.19 -3.81 -8.75
N LYS A 210 -20.62 -4.93 -8.29
CA LYS A 210 -20.57 -5.31 -6.87
C LYS A 210 -19.76 -4.34 -6.01
N TRP A 211 -18.72 -3.69 -6.54
CA TRP A 211 -17.80 -2.89 -5.72
C TRP A 211 -17.73 -1.40 -6.01
N ILE A 212 -18.21 -0.92 -7.17
CA ILE A 212 -18.43 0.53 -7.34
C ILE A 212 -19.41 1.06 -6.30
N SER A 213 -19.31 2.30 -5.86
CA SER A 213 -20.31 2.83 -4.92
C SER A 213 -21.70 2.88 -5.58
N CYS A 214 -22.75 2.99 -4.77
CA CYS A 214 -24.11 3.17 -5.28
C CYS A 214 -24.28 4.44 -6.13
N ASN A 215 -23.46 5.47 -5.92
CA ASN A 215 -23.53 6.73 -6.67
C ASN A 215 -23.03 6.57 -8.10
N LYS A 216 -22.02 5.71 -8.30
CA LYS A 216 -21.38 5.45 -9.60
C LYS A 216 -22.06 4.34 -10.41
N VAL A 217 -23.03 3.62 -9.84
CA VAL A 217 -23.76 2.56 -10.55
C VAL A 217 -24.39 3.08 -11.84
N ASN A 218 -25.13 4.19 -11.80
CA ASN A 218 -25.81 4.71 -12.99
C ASN A 218 -24.83 5.14 -14.09
N GLU A 219 -23.72 5.76 -13.70
CA GLU A 219 -22.65 6.16 -14.61
C GLU A 219 -22.05 4.93 -15.31
N PHE A 220 -21.72 3.89 -14.55
CA PHE A 220 -21.21 2.63 -15.10
C PHE A 220 -22.23 1.94 -16.03
N LEU A 221 -23.49 1.84 -15.60
CA LEU A 221 -24.55 1.22 -16.41
C LEU A 221 -24.78 1.96 -17.72
N SER A 222 -24.64 3.30 -17.73
CA SER A 222 -24.82 4.13 -18.93
C SER A 222 -23.81 3.83 -20.05
N LEU A 223 -22.69 3.16 -19.73
CA LEU A 223 -21.70 2.71 -20.72
C LEU A 223 -22.19 1.54 -21.57
N TYR A 224 -23.30 0.89 -21.18
CA TYR A 224 -23.84 -0.29 -21.83
C TYR A 224 -25.27 -0.07 -22.25
N SER A 225 -25.60 -0.46 -23.49
CA SER A 225 -27.00 -0.61 -23.86
C SER A 225 -27.64 -1.76 -23.09
N LYS A 226 -28.95 -1.68 -22.81
CA LYS A 226 -29.71 -2.78 -22.21
C LYS A 226 -29.54 -4.10 -22.97
N ARG A 227 -29.39 -4.03 -24.30
CA ARG A 227 -29.14 -5.18 -25.16
C ARG A 227 -27.78 -5.82 -24.87
N MET A 228 -26.71 -5.03 -24.79
CA MET A 228 -25.37 -5.53 -24.46
C MET A 228 -25.35 -6.25 -23.11
N ILE A 229 -26.01 -5.66 -22.09
CA ILE A 229 -26.10 -6.30 -20.77
C ILE A 229 -26.82 -7.65 -20.88
N LYS A 230 -27.93 -7.73 -21.63
CA LYS A 230 -28.64 -9.00 -21.84
C LYS A 230 -27.76 -10.05 -22.53
N GLU A 231 -26.90 -9.65 -23.47
CA GLU A 231 -26.01 -10.56 -24.18
C GLU A 231 -24.94 -11.22 -23.28
N TYR A 232 -24.66 -10.65 -22.09
CA TYR A 232 -23.79 -11.30 -21.09
C TYR A 232 -24.43 -12.52 -20.41
N PHE A 233 -25.76 -12.61 -20.37
CA PHE A 233 -26.48 -13.69 -19.71
C PHE A 233 -27.03 -14.66 -20.76
N LYS A 234 -26.52 -15.89 -20.74
CA LYS A 234 -26.97 -16.97 -21.62
C LYS A 234 -28.18 -17.71 -21.06
N THR A 235 -28.37 -17.66 -19.75
CA THR A 235 -29.48 -18.34 -19.05
C THR A 235 -30.11 -17.47 -17.97
N ASP A 236 -31.39 -17.71 -17.68
CA ASP A 236 -32.09 -17.07 -16.56
C ASP A 236 -31.44 -17.40 -15.20
N ARG A 237 -30.78 -18.56 -15.11
CA ARG A 237 -30.03 -18.97 -13.92
C ARG A 237 -28.84 -18.06 -13.65
N GLU A 238 -28.04 -17.73 -14.67
CA GLU A 238 -26.92 -16.80 -14.54
C GLU A 238 -27.40 -15.42 -14.09
N PHE A 239 -28.49 -14.92 -14.69
CA PHE A 239 -29.12 -13.66 -14.30
C PHE A 239 -29.59 -13.67 -12.85
N THR A 240 -30.20 -14.77 -12.40
CA THR A 240 -30.64 -14.93 -11.01
C THR A 240 -29.45 -14.92 -10.04
N ILE A 241 -28.39 -15.69 -10.33
CA ILE A 241 -27.16 -15.74 -9.52
C ILE A 241 -26.52 -14.36 -9.43
N PHE A 242 -26.51 -13.61 -10.54
CA PHE A 242 -25.99 -12.25 -10.59
C PHE A 242 -26.74 -11.32 -9.64
N LEU A 243 -28.08 -11.30 -9.70
CA LEU A 243 -28.89 -10.46 -8.81
C LEU A 243 -28.67 -10.81 -7.33
N MET A 244 -28.65 -12.11 -7.00
CA MET A 244 -28.41 -12.58 -5.62
C MET A 244 -27.06 -12.15 -5.03
N LYS A 245 -26.10 -11.74 -5.86
CA LYS A 245 -24.78 -11.27 -5.43
C LYS A 245 -24.69 -9.74 -5.28
N LEU A 246 -25.73 -9.01 -5.66
CA LEU A 246 -25.82 -7.57 -5.46
C LEU A 246 -26.47 -7.27 -4.10
N SER A 247 -26.12 -6.13 -3.51
CA SER A 247 -26.90 -5.57 -2.41
C SER A 247 -28.27 -5.09 -2.91
N ASP A 248 -29.31 -5.13 -2.08
CA ASP A 248 -30.67 -4.70 -2.40
C ASP A 248 -30.75 -3.35 -3.15
N ARG A 249 -29.94 -2.37 -2.70
CA ARG A 249 -29.90 -1.04 -3.32
C ARG A 249 -29.38 -1.08 -4.75
N LYS A 250 -28.30 -1.82 -5.00
CA LYS A 250 -27.71 -2.00 -6.33
C LYS A 250 -28.57 -2.85 -7.24
N GLU A 251 -29.18 -3.91 -6.70
CA GLU A 251 -30.16 -4.71 -7.41
C GLU A 251 -31.31 -3.84 -7.91
N LYS A 252 -31.89 -3.02 -7.02
CA LYS A 252 -32.97 -2.08 -7.39
C LYS A 252 -32.54 -1.10 -8.49
N ILE A 253 -31.35 -0.51 -8.38
CA ILE A 253 -30.84 0.42 -9.42
C ILE A 253 -30.65 -0.32 -10.75
N PHE A 254 -30.05 -1.50 -10.73
CA PHE A 254 -29.81 -2.33 -11.91
C PHE A 254 -31.13 -2.74 -12.58
N LEU A 255 -32.10 -3.23 -11.83
CA LEU A 255 -33.42 -3.61 -12.36
C LEU A 255 -34.17 -2.40 -12.91
N ASN A 256 -34.11 -1.25 -12.23
CA ASN A 256 -34.67 -0.01 -12.73
C ASN A 256 -34.04 0.37 -14.08
N TYR A 257 -32.71 0.29 -14.21
CA TYR A 257 -32.02 0.53 -15.48
C TYR A 257 -32.49 -0.42 -16.58
N MET A 258 -32.61 -1.71 -16.28
CA MET A 258 -32.99 -2.73 -17.26
C MET A 258 -34.45 -2.60 -17.72
N TRP A 259 -35.38 -2.29 -16.82
CA TRP A 259 -36.81 -2.46 -17.07
C TRP A 259 -37.63 -1.17 -17.10
N ILE A 260 -37.15 -0.08 -16.48
CA ILE A 260 -37.81 1.23 -16.62
C ILE A 260 -37.38 1.82 -17.96
N ASN A 261 -38.36 2.03 -18.84
CA ASN A 261 -38.17 2.84 -20.03
C ASN A 261 -38.07 4.30 -19.58
N ILE A 262 -36.85 4.84 -19.53
CA ILE A 262 -36.70 6.29 -19.59
C ILE A 262 -37.16 6.66 -21.00
N LYS A 263 -38.40 7.17 -21.07
CA LYS A 263 -38.96 7.78 -22.28
C LYS A 263 -38.22 9.06 -22.59
#